data_AF-A0AA42TR84-F1
#
_entry.id   AF-A0AA42TR84-F1
#
_cell.length_a   1.000
_cell.length_b   1.000
_cell.length_c   1.000
_cell.angle_alpha   90.00
_cell.angle_beta   90.00
_cell.angle_gamma   90.00
#
_symmetry.space_group_name_H-M   'P 1'
#
loop_
_entity.id
_entity.type
_entity.pdbx_description
1 polymer ?
#
loop_
_entity_poly.entity_id
_entity_poly.type
_entity_poly.pdbx_seq_one_letter_code
_entity_poly.pdbx_strand_id
1 'polypeptide(L)' 'MNAPATELINRLGGSTAVANRLGWRSLNGSRRVNNWKRRGIPPAVQLRYDWLRPPADLNQPYTPEKEVGND' A
#
# COMPACT_ATOMS: atom_id res chain seq x y z
N MET A 1 -14.21 8.08 1.64
CA MET A 1 -13.35 7.36 0.68
C MET A 1 -11.93 7.37 1.22
N ASN A 2 -11.29 6.21 1.34
CA ASN A 2 -9.87 6.15 1.66
C ASN A 2 -9.05 6.63 0.46
N ALA A 3 -7.91 7.29 0.70
CA ALA A 3 -7.01 7.67 -0.39
C ALA A 3 -6.50 6.40 -1.12
N PRO A 4 -6.30 6.44 -2.45
CA PRO A 4 -5.90 5.26 -3.24
C PRO A 4 -4.57 4.66 -2.77
N ALA A 5 -3.66 5.51 -2.29
CA ALA A 5 -2.40 5.07 -1.68
C ALA A 5 -2.61 4.24 -0.39
N THR A 6 -3.58 4.62 0.45
CA THR A 6 -3.91 3.89 1.67
C THR A 6 -4.35 2.48 1.36
N GLU A 7 -5.25 2.36 0.39
CA GLU A 7 -5.84 1.09 0.00
C GLU A 7 -4.80 0.15 -0.62
N LEU A 8 -3.99 0.66 -1.56
CA LEU A 8 -2.89 -0.09 -2.14
C LEU A 8 -1.90 -0.58 -1.07
N ILE A 9 -1.47 0.31 -0.17
CA ILE A 9 -0.52 -0.06 0.90
C ILE A 9 -1.13 -1.13 1.81
N ASN A 10 -2.42 -1.07 2.12
CA ASN A 10 -3.09 -2.10 2.92
C ASN A 10 -3.16 -3.44 2.17
N ARG A 11 -3.55 -3.45 0.89
CA ARG A 11 -3.54 -4.65 0.03
C ARG A 11 -2.15 -5.30 -0.07
N LEU A 12 -1.09 -4.50 -0.01
CA LEU A 12 0.31 -4.95 -0.03
C LEU A 12 0.84 -5.42 1.34
N GLY A 13 -0.01 -5.59 2.35
CA GLY A 13 0.36 -6.07 3.69
C GLY A 13 0.77 -4.96 4.67
N GLY A 14 0.46 -3.71 4.35
CA GLY A 14 0.68 -2.55 5.22
C GLY A 14 2.07 -1.92 5.11
N SER A 15 2.27 -0.82 5.83
CA SER A 15 3.46 0.03 5.71
C SER A 15 4.77 -0.69 6.02
N THR A 16 4.76 -1.63 6.96
CA THR A 16 5.95 -2.43 7.31
C THR A 16 6.31 -3.40 6.20
N ALA A 17 5.35 -4.15 5.65
CA ALA A 17 5.59 -5.10 4.56
C ALA A 17 6.11 -4.38 3.31
N VAL A 18 5.50 -3.25 2.95
CA VAL A 18 5.93 -2.41 1.83
C VAL A 18 7.34 -1.86 2.06
N ALA A 19 7.65 -1.34 3.25
CA ALA A 19 8.99 -0.84 3.56
C ALA A 19 10.05 -1.95 3.47
N ASN A 20 9.74 -3.16 3.93
CA ASN A 20 10.61 -4.33 3.80
C ASN A 20 10.86 -4.71 2.34
N ARG A 21 9.81 -4.70 1.51
CA ARG A 21 9.90 -4.98 0.06
C ARG A 21 10.74 -3.93 -0.69
N LEU A 22 10.74 -2.68 -0.20
CA LEU A 22 11.58 -1.59 -0.71
C LEU A 22 13.04 -1.64 -0.20
N GLY A 23 13.38 -2.58 0.68
CA GLY A 23 14.69 -2.65 1.33
C GLY A 23 14.88 -1.63 2.46
N TRP A 24 13.84 -0.92 2.88
CA TRP A 24 13.88 0.09 3.95
C TRP A 24 13.50 -0.52 5.31
N ARG A 25 14.28 -1.49 5.76
CA ARG A 25 13.98 -2.38 6.92
C ARG A 25 14.05 -1.72 8.31
N SER A 26 14.00 -0.38 8.38
CA SER A 26 14.04 0.36 9.64
C SER A 26 12.68 0.95 10.00
N LEU A 27 12.49 1.30 11.26
CA LEU A 27 11.30 2.03 11.73
C LEU A 27 11.05 3.31 10.92
N ASN A 28 12.12 4.00 10.51
CA ASN A 28 12.03 5.19 9.67
C ASN A 28 11.48 4.87 8.27
N GLY A 29 11.79 3.69 7.72
CA GLY A 29 11.22 3.19 6.46
C GLY A 29 9.71 2.98 6.56
N SER A 30 9.25 2.25 7.58
CA SER A 30 7.81 2.01 7.79
C SER A 30 7.04 3.30 8.06
N ARG A 31 7.61 4.24 8.84
CA ARG A 31 7.03 5.59 9.05
C ARG A 31 6.92 6.38 7.75
N ARG A 32 7.93 6.31 6.88
CA ARG A 32 7.91 6.97 5.57
C ARG A 32 6.76 6.45 4.71
N VAL A 33 6.57 5.13 4.64
CA VAL A 33 5.47 4.52 3.90
C VAL A 33 4.12 4.85 4.54
N ASN A 34 4.01 4.87 5.87
CA ASN A 34 2.78 5.28 6.54
C ASN A 34 2.39 6.73 6.18
N ASN A 35 3.37 7.63 6.03
CA ASN A 35 3.11 9.00 5.58
C ASN A 35 2.53 9.08 4.15
N TRP A 36 2.84 8.10 3.28
CA TRP A 36 2.27 8.05 1.92
C TRP A 36 0.78 7.79 1.90
N LYS A 37 0.23 7.11 2.92
CA LYS A 37 -1.23 6.91 3.04
C LYS A 37 -2.00 8.23 3.02
N ARG A 38 -1.43 9.26 3.66
CA ARG A 38 -2.00 10.62 3.69
C ARG A 38 -1.51 11.52 2.55
N ARG A 39 -0.23 11.41 2.16
CA ARG A 39 0.41 12.34 1.21
C ARG A 39 0.41 11.86 -0.25
N GLY A 40 0.02 10.61 -0.49
CA GLY A 40 0.26 9.93 -1.76
C GLY A 40 1.65 9.29 -1.81
N ILE A 41 1.77 8.25 -2.66
CA ILE A 41 3.06 7.62 -2.96
C ILE A 41 3.78 8.53 -3.98
N PRO A 42 5.08 8.84 -3.77
CA PRO A 42 5.80 9.70 -4.70
C PRO A 42 5.83 9.11 -6.13
N PRO A 43 5.56 9.89 -7.19
CA PRO A 43 5.54 9.38 -8.57
C PRO A 43 6.85 8.68 -8.99
N ALA A 44 8.00 9.22 -8.58
CA ALA A 44 9.31 8.60 -8.87
C ALA A 44 9.48 7.21 -8.23
N VAL A 45 8.82 6.96 -7.10
CA VAL A 45 8.80 5.63 -6.46
C VAL A 45 7.90 4.69 -7.26
N GLN A 46 6.72 5.15 -7.70
CA GLN A 46 5.81 4.34 -8.52
C GLN A 46 6.42 3.96 -9.87
N LEU A 47 7.18 4.86 -10.50
CA LEU A 47 7.89 4.58 -11.75
C LEU A 47 9.04 3.58 -11.57
N ARG A 48 9.66 3.54 -10.38
CA ARG A 48 10.75 2.61 -10.08
C ARG A 48 10.22 1.23 -9.68
N TYR A 49 9.04 1.17 -9.10
CA TYR A 49 8.46 -0.06 -8.55
C TYR A 49 7.05 -0.23 -9.09
N ASP A 50 6.90 -0.97 -10.19
CA ASP A 50 5.61 -1.15 -10.88
C ASP A 50 4.49 -1.68 -9.96
N TRP A 51 4.84 -2.49 -8.96
CA TRP A 51 3.90 -3.02 -7.96
C TRP A 51 3.37 -1.97 -6.95
N LEU A 52 3.94 -0.75 -6.93
CA LEU A 52 3.42 0.41 -6.19
C LEU A 52 2.54 1.32 -7.05
N ARG A 53 2.33 0.97 -8.32
CA ARG A 53 1.39 1.67 -9.17
C ARG A 53 -0.03 1.21 -8.80
N PRO A 54 -0.93 2.14 -8.45
CA PRO A 54 -2.32 1.77 -8.28
C PRO A 54 -2.85 1.22 -9.62
N PRO A 55 -3.46 0.03 -9.66
CA PRO A 55 -4.14 -0.40 -10.87
C PRO A 55 -5.29 0.57 -11.20
N ALA A 56 -5.62 0.66 -12.49
CA ALA A 56 -6.56 1.67 -13.01
C ALA A 56 -7.97 1.56 -12.38
N ASP A 57 -8.26 0.45 -11.72
CA ASP A 57 -9.50 0.07 -11.06
C ASP A 57 -9.53 0.31 -9.54
N LEU A 58 -8.50 0.92 -8.91
CA LEU A 58 -8.53 1.26 -7.46
C LEU A 58 -9.64 2.26 -7.05
N ASN A 59 -10.48 2.70 -7.98
CA ASN A 59 -11.75 3.34 -7.63
C ASN A 59 -12.80 2.36 -7.10
N GLN A 60 -12.56 1.05 -7.15
CA GLN A 60 -13.38 0.08 -6.44
C GLN A 60 -12.91 -0.05 -4.99
N PRO A 61 -13.81 0.15 -3.99
CA PRO A 61 -13.47 -0.03 -2.60
C PRO A 61 -13.01 -1.47 -2.37
N TYR A 62 -11.82 -1.62 -1.78
CA TYR A 62 -11.34 -2.89 -1.25
C TYR A 62 -12.33 -3.38 -0.21
N THR A 63 -13.16 -4.33 -0.63
CA THR A 63 -13.87 -5.19 0.29
C THR A 63 -12.91 -6.34 0.56
N PRO A 64 -12.33 -6.48 1.76
CA PRO A 64 -11.68 -7.73 2.11
C PRO A 64 -12.76 -8.81 1.94
N GLU A 65 -12.56 -9.71 0.98
CA GLU A 65 -13.44 -10.86 0.81
C GLU A 65 -13.51 -11.54 2.18
N LYS A 66 -14.75 -11.70 2.67
CA LYS A 66 -15.02 -12.23 4.00
C LYS A 66 -14.16 -13.47 4.22
N GLU A 67 -13.54 -13.56 5.40
CA GLU A 67 -13.02 -14.82 5.91
C GLU A 67 -14.08 -15.90 5.66
N VAL A 68 -13.78 -16.80 4.73
CA VAL A 68 -14.48 -18.06 4.62
C VAL A 68 -14.14 -18.79 5.91
N GLY A 69 -14.97 -18.59 6.92
CA GLY A 69 -15.07 -19.50 8.03
C GLY A 69 -15.38 -20.86 7.41
N ASN A 70 -14.38 -21.74 7.44
CA ASN A 70 -14.59 -23.14 7.18
C ASN A 70 -15.50 -23.68 8.30
N ASP A 71 -16.58 -24.33 7.86
CA ASP A 71 -17.58 -25.07 8.65
C ASP A 71 -16.95 -26.00 9.70
#